data_AF-A0A359EZI8-F1
#
_entry.id   AF-A0A359EZI8-F1
#
_cell.length_a   1.000
_cell.length_b   1.000
_cell.length_c   1.000
_cell.angle_alpha   90.00
_cell.angle_beta   90.00
_cell.angle_gamma   90.00
#
_symmetry.space_group_name_H-M   'P 1'
#
loop_
_entity.id
_entity.type
_entity.pdbx_description
1 polymer ?
#
loop_
_entity_poly.entity_id
_entity_poly.type
_entity_poly.pdbx_seq_one_letter_code
_entity_poly.pdbx_strand_id
1 'polypeptide(L)'
;MSHMVIFQATDGTPGYNQFETLDQAVVFVERLRNEQDVENSRIFRLEELMFDFRPYYKVAMAGQGDADASLPPVVETPAIQEEYPAPPLSVVEPIEEPAISVPQFEVPTYPPAPEYAEVPGGLSSLPAPPEFAAPGAVPGAVAQSYDSPVGAVPAEAPAPPRKGLFGR
;
A
#
# COMPACT_ATOMS: atom_id res chain seq x y z
N MET A 1 1.52 9.16 -15.83
CA MET A 1 1.85 7.73 -16.08
C MET A 1 2.22 7.12 -14.76
N SER A 2 1.48 6.12 -14.27
CA SER A 2 1.67 5.59 -12.92
C SER A 2 2.75 4.52 -12.86
N HIS A 3 3.40 4.39 -11.70
CA HIS A 3 4.43 3.41 -11.40
C HIS A 3 4.01 2.63 -10.15
N MET A 4 4.43 1.37 -10.05
CA MET A 4 4.20 0.53 -8.87
C MET A 4 5.53 -0.01 -8.37
N VAL A 5 5.78 0.13 -7.09
CA VAL A 5 6.92 -0.45 -6.40
C VAL A 5 6.45 -1.71 -5.69
N ILE A 6 7.10 -2.83 -5.99
CA ILE A 6 6.95 -4.09 -5.28
C ILE A 6 8.24 -4.34 -4.50
N PHE A 7 8.14 -4.57 -3.20
CA PHE A 7 9.29 -4.83 -2.35
C PHE A 7 9.02 -6.01 -1.42
N GLN A 8 10.06 -6.74 -1.03
CA GLN A 8 9.94 -7.78 0.00
C GLN A 8 10.37 -7.17 1.33
N ALA A 9 9.45 -7.09 2.29
CA ALA A 9 9.80 -6.65 3.63
C ALA A 9 10.67 -7.70 4.35
N THR A 10 11.21 -7.35 5.52
CA THR A 10 12.10 -8.23 6.30
C THR A 10 11.42 -9.49 6.82
N ASP A 11 10.08 -9.51 6.82
CA ASP A 11 9.23 -10.66 7.10
C ASP A 11 9.03 -11.58 5.87
N GLY A 12 9.56 -11.20 4.70
CA GLY A 12 9.38 -11.89 3.43
C GLY A 12 8.05 -11.58 2.72
N THR A 13 7.19 -10.75 3.31
CA THR A 13 5.90 -10.38 2.72
C THR A 13 6.08 -9.35 1.60
N PRO A 14 5.44 -9.53 0.43
CA PRO A 14 5.47 -8.53 -0.62
C PRO A 14 4.61 -7.31 -0.25
N GLY A 15 5.24 -6.14 -0.20
CA GLY A 15 4.59 -4.84 -0.10
C GLY A 15 4.42 -4.19 -1.47
N TYR A 16 3.29 -3.48 -1.65
CA TYR A 16 2.94 -2.81 -2.90
C TYR A 16 2.66 -1.33 -2.63
N ASN A 17 3.28 -0.44 -3.40
CA ASN A 17 2.99 0.99 -3.36
C ASN A 17 2.91 1.58 -4.77
N GLN A 18 1.87 2.36 -5.04
CA GLN A 18 1.65 3.02 -6.33
C GLN A 18 2.01 4.51 -6.25
N PHE A 19 2.68 5.01 -7.28
CA PHE A 19 3.10 6.40 -7.42
C PHE A 19 2.70 6.96 -8.78
N GLU A 20 2.44 8.26 -8.87
CA GLU A 20 2.13 8.94 -10.13
C GLU A 20 3.37 9.32 -10.94
N THR A 21 4.54 9.40 -10.28
CA THR A 21 5.80 9.83 -10.88
C THR A 21 6.92 8.85 -10.54
N LEU A 22 7.91 8.74 -11.43
CA LEU A 22 9.06 7.86 -11.23
C LEU A 22 9.97 8.37 -10.11
N ASP A 23 10.14 9.69 -10.00
CA ASP A 23 10.99 10.33 -9.00
C ASP A 23 10.56 9.96 -7.57
N GLN A 24 9.25 10.04 -7.28
CA GLN A 24 8.70 9.63 -5.99
C GLN A 24 8.90 8.13 -5.70
N ALA A 25 8.79 7.28 -6.73
CA ALA A 25 9.00 5.84 -6.59
C ALA A 25 10.46 5.52 -6.23
N VAL A 26 11.43 6.23 -6.81
CA VAL A 26 12.86 6.07 -6.52
C VAL A 26 13.17 6.52 -5.10
N VAL A 27 12.70 7.70 -4.68
CA VAL A 27 12.87 8.19 -3.31
C VAL A 27 12.31 7.20 -2.28
N PHE A 28 11.16 6.57 -2.59
CA PHE A 28 10.58 5.54 -1.73
C PHE A 28 11.44 4.28 -1.64
N VAL A 29 11.98 3.79 -2.76
CA VAL A 29 12.89 2.63 -2.78
C VAL A 29 14.18 2.89 -2.01
N GLU A 30 14.76 4.08 -2.17
CA GLU A 30 15.94 4.49 -1.40
C GLU A 30 15.65 4.52 0.10
N ARG A 31 14.48 5.03 0.49
CA ARG A 31 14.03 5.02 1.89
C ARG A 31 13.89 3.60 2.43
N LEU A 32 13.29 2.69 1.68
CA LEU A 32 13.17 1.28 2.07
C LEU A 32 14.54 0.63 2.28
N ARG A 33 15.50 0.91 1.40
CA ARG A 33 16.86 0.39 1.52
C ARG A 33 17.58 0.96 2.75
N ASN A 34 17.39 2.25 3.04
CA ASN A 34 18.11 2.91 4.13
C ASN A 34 17.51 2.65 5.51
N GLU A 35 16.18 2.55 5.62
CA GLU A 35 15.48 2.41 6.92
C GLU A 35 15.14 0.96 7.27
N GLN A 36 14.82 0.14 6.27
CA GLN A 36 14.27 -1.22 6.47
C GLN A 36 15.19 -2.31 5.92
N ASP A 37 16.36 -1.94 5.39
CA ASP A 37 17.36 -2.84 4.79
C ASP A 37 16.78 -3.77 3.71
N VAL A 38 15.79 -3.25 2.96
CA VAL A 38 15.10 -4.01 1.91
C VAL A 38 15.92 -3.94 0.61
N GLU A 39 16.63 -5.02 0.30
CA GLU A 39 17.44 -5.13 -0.92
C GLU A 39 16.61 -5.54 -2.16
N ASN A 40 15.53 -6.30 -1.97
CA ASN A 40 14.70 -6.85 -3.04
C ASN A 40 13.50 -5.95 -3.34
N SER A 41 13.75 -4.81 -4.00
CA SER A 41 12.71 -3.90 -4.50
C SER A 41 12.73 -3.77 -6.03
N ARG A 42 11.55 -3.60 -6.64
CA ARG A 42 11.35 -3.55 -8.09
C ARG A 42 10.33 -2.46 -8.43
N ILE A 43 10.61 -1.68 -9.47
CA ILE A 43 9.70 -0.64 -9.97
C ILE A 43 9.12 -1.10 -11.31
N PHE A 44 7.80 -1.04 -11.43
CA PHE A 44 7.05 -1.36 -12.63
C PHE A 44 6.36 -0.10 -13.15
N ARG A 45 6.39 0.10 -14.46
CA ARG A 45 5.54 1.11 -15.11
C ARG A 45 4.16 0.49 -15.32
N LEU A 46 3.11 1.19 -14.89
CA LEU A 46 1.74 0.75 -15.10
C LEU A 46 1.25 1.30 -16.44
N GLU A 47 0.82 0.39 -17.29
CA GLU A 47 0.19 0.68 -18.57
C GLU A 47 -1.25 0.17 -18.53
N GLU A 48 -2.20 1.05 -18.83
CA GLU A 48 -3.60 0.67 -18.92
C GLU A 48 -3.83 -0.07 -20.24
N LEU A 49 -4.24 -1.34 -20.11
CA LEU A 49 -4.57 -2.19 -21.24
C LEU A 49 -6.09 -2.21 -21.41
N MET A 50 -6.58 -1.53 -22.43
CA MET A 50 -7.97 -1.67 -22.86
C MET A 50 -8.10 -2.97 -23.66
N PHE A 51 -8.75 -3.99 -23.08
CA PHE A 51 -9.00 -5.25 -23.75
C PHE A 51 -10.51 -5.51 -23.92
N ASP A 52 -10.86 -6.15 -25.02
CA ASP A 52 -12.20 -6.64 -25.28
C ASP A 52 -12.22 -8.15 -25.09
N PHE A 53 -13.03 -8.63 -24.15
CA PHE A 53 -13.13 -10.06 -23.86
C PHE A 53 -14.16 -10.71 -24.78
N ARG A 54 -13.69 -11.44 -25.80
CA ARG A 54 -14.55 -12.18 -26.73
C ARG A 54 -14.42 -13.69 -26.50
N PRO A 55 -15.36 -14.32 -25.80
CA PRO A 55 -15.35 -15.77 -25.66
C PRO A 55 -15.62 -16.42 -27.03
N TYR A 56 -14.79 -17.39 -27.43
CA TYR A 56 -15.04 -18.22 -28.61
C TYR A 56 -15.18 -19.69 -28.18
N TYR A 57 -16.22 -20.36 -28.69
CA TYR A 57 -16.47 -21.78 -28.42
C TYR A 57 -16.27 -22.57 -29.70
N LYS A 58 -15.30 -23.50 -29.70
CA LYS A 58 -15.10 -24.46 -30.79
C LYS A 58 -15.87 -25.73 -30.48
N VAL A 59 -16.98 -25.95 -31.19
CA VAL A 59 -17.77 -27.19 -31.07
C VAL A 59 -17.24 -28.20 -32.09
N ALA A 60 -16.64 -29.29 -31.60
CA ALA A 60 -16.31 -30.44 -32.43
C ALA A 60 -17.45 -31.45 -32.35
N MET A 61 -18.02 -31.79 -33.50
CA MET A 61 -19.00 -32.89 -33.60
C MET A 61 -18.23 -34.17 -33.93
N ALA A 62 -18.34 -35.18 -33.07
CA ALA A 62 -17.74 -36.48 -33.33
C ALA A 62 -18.32 -37.05 -34.65
N GLY A 63 -17.46 -37.24 -35.66
CA GLY A 63 -17.81 -37.92 -36.91
C GLY A 63 -17.74 -37.07 -38.19
N GLN A 64 -17.55 -35.76 -38.13
CA GLN A 64 -17.32 -34.93 -39.32
C GLN A 64 -15.84 -34.53 -39.37
N GLY A 65 -15.07 -35.24 -40.18
CA GLY A 65 -13.61 -35.19 -40.18
C GLY A 65 -13.02 -33.83 -40.50
N ASP A 66 -12.08 -33.41 -39.65
CA ASP A 66 -10.76 -32.97 -40.07
C ASP A 66 -9.76 -33.56 -39.06
N ALA A 67 -9.05 -34.59 -39.51
CA ALA A 67 -7.97 -35.22 -38.77
C ALA A 67 -6.70 -34.35 -38.89
N ASP A 68 -6.69 -33.18 -38.26
CA ASP A 68 -5.45 -32.50 -37.91
C ASP A 68 -5.68 -31.56 -36.71
N ALA A 69 -5.59 -32.12 -35.51
CA ALA A 69 -5.49 -31.35 -34.30
C ALA A 69 -4.67 -32.16 -33.29
N SER A 70 -3.35 -31.90 -33.30
CA SER A 70 -2.47 -32.23 -32.18
C SER A 70 -3.12 -31.73 -30.89
N LEU A 71 -3.51 -32.67 -30.04
CA LEU A 71 -4.21 -32.45 -28.78
C LEU A 71 -3.30 -31.68 -27.80
N PRO A 72 -3.71 -30.53 -27.24
CA PRO A 72 -3.09 -30.01 -26.03
C PRO A 72 -3.47 -30.91 -24.83
N PRO A 73 -2.61 -31.02 -23.79
CA PRO A 73 -2.94 -31.79 -22.59
C PRO A 73 -4.15 -31.16 -21.89
N VAL A 74 -5.11 -32.02 -21.57
CA VAL A 74 -6.33 -31.72 -20.80
C VAL A 74 -5.93 -31.17 -19.45
N VAL A 75 -6.24 -29.89 -19.20
CA VAL A 75 -6.32 -29.36 -17.83
C VAL A 75 -7.67 -29.81 -17.30
N GLU A 76 -7.67 -30.68 -16.29
CA GLU A 76 -8.87 -31.10 -15.57
C GLU A 76 -9.51 -29.90 -14.88
N THR A 77 -10.56 -29.35 -15.51
CA THR A 77 -11.46 -28.40 -14.87
C THR A 77 -12.36 -29.18 -13.91
N PRO A 78 -12.41 -28.85 -12.61
CA PRO A 78 -13.27 -29.54 -11.66
C PRO A 78 -14.74 -29.33 -12.02
N ALA A 79 -15.48 -30.43 -12.12
CA ALA A 79 -16.90 -30.47 -12.42
C ALA A 79 -17.69 -29.76 -11.30
N ILE A 80 -18.38 -28.67 -11.66
CA ILE A 80 -19.46 -28.11 -10.85
C ILE A 80 -20.66 -29.05 -11.02
N GLN A 81 -20.95 -29.83 -9.98
CA GLN A 81 -22.18 -30.61 -9.88
C GLN A 81 -23.34 -29.65 -9.60
N GLU A 82 -24.36 -29.65 -10.46
CA GLU A 82 -25.65 -29.05 -10.16
C GLU A 82 -26.33 -29.85 -9.03
N GLU A 83 -26.33 -29.28 -7.83
CA GLU A 83 -27.02 -29.83 -6.67
C GLU A 83 -28.48 -29.34 -6.66
N TYR A 84 -29.41 -30.28 -6.64
CA TYR A 84 -30.85 -30.05 -6.52
C TYR A 84 -31.20 -29.64 -5.09
N PRO A 85 -32.19 -28.76 -4.84
CA PRO A 85 -32.40 -28.24 -3.50
C PRO A 85 -33.25 -29.20 -2.64
N ALA A 86 -32.74 -29.59 -1.47
CA ALA A 86 -33.53 -30.01 -0.31
C ALA A 86 -32.75 -29.77 1.01
N PRO A 87 -33.44 -29.44 2.14
CA PRO A 87 -32.93 -28.62 3.25
C PRO A 87 -32.05 -29.36 4.29
N PRO A 88 -31.39 -28.62 5.22
CA PRO A 88 -30.17 -29.05 5.88
C PRO A 88 -30.42 -29.81 7.19
N LEU A 89 -29.65 -30.86 7.46
CA LEU A 89 -29.47 -31.41 8.80
C LEU A 89 -28.02 -31.89 9.01
N SER A 90 -27.28 -31.04 9.73
CA SER A 90 -26.32 -31.36 10.79
C SER A 90 -25.74 -32.78 10.84
N VAL A 91 -24.47 -32.93 10.45
CA VAL A 91 -23.46 -33.65 11.24
C VAL A 91 -22.13 -32.90 11.05
N VAL A 92 -21.67 -32.25 12.12
CA VAL A 92 -20.27 -31.81 12.23
C VAL A 92 -19.48 -33.07 12.56
N GLU A 93 -18.79 -33.66 11.58
CA GLU A 93 -17.71 -34.60 11.88
C GLU A 93 -16.47 -33.79 12.29
N PRO A 94 -15.86 -34.07 13.45
CA PRO A 94 -14.63 -33.40 13.86
C PRO A 94 -13.51 -33.83 12.92
N ILE A 95 -13.01 -32.90 12.12
CA ILE A 95 -11.80 -33.08 11.32
C ILE A 95 -10.65 -33.31 12.30
N GLU A 96 -9.99 -34.48 12.16
CA GLU A 96 -8.73 -34.78 12.83
C GLU A 96 -7.69 -33.72 12.44
N GLU A 97 -7.21 -33.00 13.45
CA GLU A 97 -6.18 -31.99 13.35
C GLU A 97 -4.86 -32.66 12.89
N PRO A 98 -4.28 -32.28 11.74
CA PRO A 98 -3.00 -32.83 11.35
C PRO A 98 -1.95 -32.36 12.35
N ALA A 99 -1.31 -33.32 13.03
CA ALA A 99 -0.22 -33.06 13.95
C ALA A 99 0.88 -32.25 13.25
N ILE A 100 0.93 -30.95 13.56
CA ILE A 100 1.99 -30.05 13.13
C ILE A 100 3.27 -30.53 13.81
N SER A 101 4.16 -31.14 13.02
CA SER A 101 5.52 -31.45 13.45
C SER A 101 6.27 -30.13 13.57
N VAL A 102 6.41 -29.66 14.81
CA VAL A 102 7.13 -28.44 15.14
C VAL A 102 8.63 -28.71 14.94
N PRO A 103 9.33 -28.06 14.00
CA PRO A 103 10.78 -28.15 13.96
C PRO A 103 11.33 -27.50 15.24
N GLN A 104 12.06 -28.28 16.05
CA GLN A 104 12.80 -27.75 17.19
C GLN A 104 13.88 -26.80 16.67
N PHE A 105 13.67 -25.50 16.86
CA PHE A 105 14.73 -24.51 16.71
C PHE A 105 15.70 -24.67 17.88
N GLU A 106 16.93 -25.12 17.59
CA GLU A 106 18.05 -24.96 18.51
C GLU A 106 18.29 -23.47 18.72
N VAL A 107 18.11 -23.01 19.96
CA VAL A 107 18.49 -21.67 20.38
C VAL A 107 20.01 -21.53 20.21
N PRO A 108 20.51 -20.59 19.39
CA PRO A 108 21.94 -20.33 19.36
C PRO A 108 22.38 -19.84 20.74
N THR A 109 23.24 -20.62 21.40
CA THR A 109 23.98 -20.16 22.58
C THR A 109 24.80 -18.95 22.16
N TYR A 110 24.39 -17.78 22.62
CA TYR A 110 25.15 -16.55 22.46
C TYR A 110 26.40 -16.65 23.37
N PRO A 111 27.62 -16.41 22.87
CA PRO A 111 28.78 -16.27 23.73
C PRO A 111 28.54 -15.09 24.70
N PRO A 112 29.01 -15.15 25.96
CA PRO A 112 28.85 -14.03 26.87
C PRO A 112 29.44 -12.77 26.25
N ALA A 113 28.70 -11.66 26.34
CA ALA A 113 29.12 -10.36 25.85
C ALA A 113 30.52 -10.00 26.40
N PRO A 114 31.40 -9.38 25.60
CA PRO A 114 32.64 -8.84 26.15
C PRO A 114 32.28 -7.84 27.24
N GLU A 115 32.81 -8.10 28.42
CA GLU A 115 32.78 -7.20 29.57
C GLU A 115 33.40 -5.87 29.12
N TYR A 116 32.58 -4.85 28.94
CA TYR A 116 33.06 -3.51 28.62
C TYR A 116 33.89 -3.05 29.81
N ALA A 117 35.21 -3.03 29.62
CA ALA A 117 36.13 -2.42 30.54
C ALA A 117 35.66 -0.99 30.83
N GLU A 118 35.39 -0.69 32.10
CA GLU A 118 35.13 0.66 32.57
C GLU A 118 36.29 1.55 32.13
N VAL A 119 36.02 2.49 31.23
CA VAL A 119 36.93 3.59 30.94
C VAL A 119 36.64 4.67 31.99
N PRO A 120 37.56 4.94 32.95
CA PRO A 120 37.35 6.02 33.89
C PRO A 120 37.77 7.31 33.20
N GLY A 121 36.82 8.15 32.81
CA GLY A 121 37.21 9.47 32.34
C GLY A 121 36.12 10.29 31.66
N GLY A 122 35.76 11.39 32.30
CA GLY A 122 35.50 12.63 31.58
C GLY A 122 34.04 13.02 31.45
N LEU A 123 33.55 13.73 32.47
CA LEU A 123 32.46 14.69 32.33
C LEU A 123 32.77 15.63 31.16
N SER A 124 32.06 15.51 30.05
CA SER A 124 32.05 16.53 29.00
C SER A 124 30.63 17.04 28.85
N SER A 125 30.42 18.20 29.45
CA SER A 125 29.23 19.04 29.40
C SER A 125 28.66 19.17 27.99
N LEU A 126 27.38 18.83 27.85
CA LEU A 126 26.54 19.22 26.72
C LEU A 126 26.58 20.76 26.58
N PRO A 127 26.82 21.35 25.39
CA PRO A 127 26.68 22.78 25.22
C PRO A 127 25.21 23.19 25.38
N ALA A 128 24.97 24.23 26.17
CA ALA A 128 23.64 24.81 26.39
C ALA A 128 23.05 25.39 25.09
N PRO A 129 21.71 25.36 24.91
CA PRO A 129 21.05 26.03 23.80
C PRO A 129 21.23 27.56 23.90
N PRO A 130 21.22 28.29 22.76
CA PRO A 130 21.34 29.74 22.78
C PRO A 130 20.12 30.38 23.46
N GLU A 131 20.37 31.19 24.49
CA GLU A 131 19.38 32.10 25.09
C GLU A 131 18.94 33.12 24.04
N PHE A 132 17.68 33.05 23.61
CA PHE A 132 17.05 34.15 22.90
C PHE A 132 16.91 35.33 23.85
N ALA A 133 17.73 36.36 23.62
CA ALA A 133 17.66 37.63 24.32
C ALA A 133 16.24 38.22 24.22
N ALA A 134 15.65 38.51 25.37
CA ALA A 134 14.40 39.24 25.48
C ALA A 134 14.56 40.67 24.91
N PRO A 135 13.73 41.13 23.96
CA PRO A 135 13.67 42.53 23.60
C PRO A 135 12.78 43.27 24.61
N GLY A 136 13.39 43.76 25.69
CA GLY A 136 12.79 44.68 26.63
C GLY A 136 13.24 46.13 26.37
N ALA A 137 12.27 46.99 26.07
CA ALA A 137 12.25 48.45 26.25
C ALA A 137 12.94 49.35 25.18
N VAL A 138 12.13 49.81 24.24
CA VAL A 138 12.15 51.22 23.78
C VAL A 138 10.85 51.90 24.25
N PRO A 139 10.90 53.06 24.93
CA PRO A 139 9.72 53.73 25.44
C PRO A 139 9.13 54.67 24.38
N GLY A 140 7.81 54.57 24.19
CA GLY A 140 6.97 55.65 23.68
C GLY A 140 6.84 55.75 22.17
N ALA A 141 5.73 55.23 21.64
CA ALA A 141 4.75 56.05 20.90
C ALA A 141 3.64 55.16 20.30
N VAL A 142 2.40 55.56 20.61
CA VAL A 142 1.11 55.28 19.95
C VAL A 142 0.59 53.84 19.92
N ALA A 143 -0.45 53.63 20.72
CA ALA A 143 -1.39 52.53 20.60
C ALA A 143 -2.05 52.52 19.22
N GLN A 144 -2.02 51.37 18.54
CA GLN A 144 -3.07 51.02 17.59
C GLN A 144 -3.56 49.61 17.92
N SER A 145 -4.82 49.60 18.32
CA SER A 145 -5.76 48.51 18.52
C SER A 145 -5.67 47.41 17.47
N TYR A 146 -5.67 46.16 17.94
CA TYR A 146 -5.98 44.98 17.15
C TYR A 146 -7.45 45.04 16.74
N ASP A 147 -7.70 45.35 15.46
CA ASP A 147 -8.99 45.07 14.83
C ASP A 147 -8.82 43.85 13.94
N SER A 148 -9.40 42.73 14.39
CA SER A 148 -9.55 41.52 13.58
C SER A 148 -10.77 41.70 12.68
N PRO A 149 -10.66 41.45 11.36
CA PRO A 149 -11.80 40.98 10.62
C PRO A 149 -11.73 39.47 10.45
N VAL A 150 -12.53 38.79 11.28
CA VAL A 150 -13.16 37.52 10.87
C VAL A 150 -14.08 37.86 9.69
N GLY A 151 -13.76 37.31 8.53
CA GLY A 151 -14.62 37.34 7.34
C GLY A 151 -13.89 36.70 6.17
N ALA A 152 -14.50 35.95 5.28
CA ALA A 152 -15.85 35.43 5.18
C ALA A 152 -15.75 34.29 4.16
N VAL A 153 -16.67 33.35 4.25
CA VAL A 153 -16.95 32.33 3.24
C VAL A 153 -17.02 33.00 1.86
N PRO A 154 -16.42 32.45 0.79
CA PRO A 154 -16.69 32.95 -0.55
C PRO A 154 -18.15 32.64 -0.89
N ALA A 155 -19.01 33.66 -0.74
CA ALA A 155 -20.40 33.61 -1.13
C ALA A 155 -20.49 33.55 -2.66
N GLU A 156 -21.19 32.52 -3.09
CA GLU A 156 -21.83 32.27 -4.37
C GLU A 156 -22.19 33.54 -5.16
N ALA A 157 -21.74 33.60 -6.42
CA ALA A 157 -22.06 34.69 -7.34
C ALA A 157 -23.58 34.73 -7.64
N PRO A 158 -24.21 35.92 -7.69
CA PRO A 158 -25.62 36.02 -8.06
C PRO A 158 -25.80 35.69 -9.55
N ALA A 159 -26.62 34.68 -9.83
CA ALA A 159 -27.02 34.32 -11.19
C ALA A 159 -27.73 35.49 -11.91
N PRO A 160 -27.52 35.67 -13.23
CA PRO A 160 -28.20 36.71 -13.99
C PRO A 160 -29.70 36.39 -14.17
N PRO A 161 -30.58 37.42 -14.26
CA PRO A 161 -32.01 37.20 -14.44
C PRO A 161 -32.29 36.56 -15.81
N ARG A 162 -32.90 35.37 -15.80
CA ARG A 162 -33.42 34.70 -16.99
C ARG A 162 -34.60 35.49 -17.55
N LYS A 163 -34.31 36.30 -18.57
CA LYS A 163 -35.32 36.95 -19.42
C LYS A 163 -36.15 35.84 -20.08
N GLY A 164 -37.43 35.74 -19.73
CA GLY A 164 -38.33 34.68 -20.18
C GLY A 164 -38.45 34.62 -21.71
N LEU A 165 -38.33 33.40 -22.25
CA LEU A 165 -38.54 33.07 -23.66
C LEU A 165 -39.90 32.39 -23.91
N PHE A 166 -40.86 32.52 -22.99
CA PHE A 166 -42.22 32.04 -23.18
C PHE A 166 -43.18 33.20 -22.98
N GLY A 167 -43.58 33.83 -24.08
CA GLY A 167 -44.48 34.97 -24.04
C GLY A 167 -44.56 35.74 -25.35
N ARG A 168 -44.86 35.06 -26.46
CA ARG A 168 -45.66 35.55 -27.60
C ARG A 168 -45.94 34.43 -28.59
#